data_AF-A0A2E5ITG0-F1
#
_entry.id   AF-A0A2E5ITG0-F1
#
_cell.length_a   1.000
_cell.length_b   1.000
_cell.length_c   1.000
_cell.angle_alpha   90.00
_cell.angle_beta   90.00
_cell.angle_gamma   90.00
#
_symmetry.space_group_name_H-M   'P 1'
#
loop_
_entity.id
_entity.type
_entity.pdbx_description
1 polymer ?
#
loop_
_entity_poly.entity_id
_entity_poly.type
_entity_poly.pdbx_seq_one_letter_code
_entity_poly.pdbx_strand_id
1 'polypeptide(L)'
;MLSKTSRYILVVSLLMLVIAACSDVSSALGQRYRGKTLDVVIMGIERANQVAFPVTYRTGGVKTPSRCDPADPNDSALDQPLTEETKHWEITPSSSELELVLLKLKVENHTATNAVVNIDERAAELRDFVQGKYFPINVNDTMVEVGEPENPYDERSMVFLWNKLSPTGEGRAVELRRGCGLEGWLLFEAPIDTKFREFKWVAGDSLTIDF
;
A
#
# COMPACT_ATOMS: atom_id res chain seq x y z
N MET A 1 51.39 6.89 26.28
CA MET A 1 50.43 7.98 26.57
C MET A 1 50.13 8.70 25.26
N LEU A 2 48.94 8.52 24.66
CA LEU A 2 48.59 9.25 23.44
C LEU A 2 48.48 10.76 23.73
N SER A 3 49.14 11.57 22.90
CA SER A 3 49.09 13.04 22.92
C SER A 3 47.64 13.56 22.91
N LYS A 4 47.38 14.70 23.59
CA LYS A 4 46.06 15.35 23.63
C LYS A 4 45.48 15.54 22.22
N THR A 5 46.30 15.93 21.24
CA THR A 5 45.87 16.09 19.83
C THR A 5 45.43 14.78 19.18
N SER A 6 46.07 13.66 19.52
CA SER A 6 45.70 12.33 19.00
C SER A 6 44.39 11.83 19.59
N ARG A 7 44.08 12.16 20.86
CA ARG A 7 42.77 11.88 21.47
C ARG A 7 41.65 12.67 20.82
N TYR A 8 41.87 13.94 20.48
CA TYR A 8 40.87 14.75 19.78
C TYR A 8 40.59 14.22 18.37
N ILE A 9 41.61 13.81 17.62
CA ILE A 9 41.43 13.23 16.28
C ILE A 9 40.66 11.91 16.36
N LEU A 10 40.96 11.05 17.34
CA LEU A 10 40.23 9.79 17.56
C LEU A 10 38.76 10.05 17.96
N VAL A 11 38.50 11.01 18.84
CA VAL A 11 37.13 11.36 19.25
C VAL A 11 36.34 11.96 18.10
N VAL A 12 36.94 12.83 17.28
CA VAL A 12 36.26 13.41 16.10
C VAL A 12 36.01 12.35 15.02
N SER A 13 36.96 11.42 14.81
CA SER A 13 36.78 10.31 13.87
C SER A 13 35.71 9.32 14.35
N LEU A 14 35.65 9.03 15.65
CA LEU A 14 34.63 8.20 16.26
C LEU A 14 33.25 8.88 16.25
N LEU A 15 33.20 10.20 16.44
CA LEU A 15 31.97 11.00 16.37
C LEU A 15 31.44 11.11 14.94
N MET A 16 32.31 11.18 13.93
CA MET A 16 31.93 11.14 12.51
C MET A 16 31.50 9.73 12.07
N LEU A 17 32.05 8.67 12.66
CA LEU A 17 31.58 7.30 12.40
C LEU A 17 30.15 7.03 12.90
N VAL A 18 29.66 7.80 13.88
CA VAL A 18 28.31 7.65 14.44
C VAL A 18 27.24 8.33 13.58
N ILE A 19 27.59 9.27 12.70
CA ILE A 19 26.61 10.00 11.86
C ILE A 19 26.35 9.29 10.52
N ALA A 20 27.10 8.23 10.18
CA ALA A 20 26.75 7.33 9.09
C ALA A 20 25.63 6.36 9.52
N ALA A 21 24.51 6.87 10.02
CA ALA A 21 23.26 6.14 9.95
C ALA A 21 22.88 6.11 8.47
N CYS A 22 23.22 5.02 7.78
CA CYS A 22 22.68 4.73 6.46
C CYS A 22 21.17 4.91 6.55
N SER A 23 20.64 5.92 5.86
CA SER A 23 19.21 5.97 5.62
C SER A 23 18.91 4.74 4.77
N ASP A 24 18.38 3.68 5.39
CA ASP A 24 17.93 2.44 4.72
C ASP A 24 16.65 2.70 3.90
N VAL A 25 16.66 3.77 3.11
CA VAL A 25 15.66 4.05 2.11
C VAL A 25 16.09 3.26 0.89
N SER A 26 15.36 2.16 0.60
CA SER A 26 15.60 1.34 -0.60
C SER A 26 15.67 2.23 -1.83
N SER A 27 16.64 1.96 -2.69
CA SER A 27 16.85 2.70 -3.94
C SER A 27 15.65 2.63 -4.89
N ALA A 28 14.75 1.66 -4.68
CA ALA A 28 13.56 1.48 -5.47
C ALA A 28 12.42 2.45 -5.13
N LEU A 29 12.43 3.05 -3.93
CA LEU A 29 11.34 3.90 -3.48
C LEU A 29 11.27 5.20 -4.29
N GLY A 30 10.07 5.55 -4.73
CA GLY A 30 9.79 6.71 -5.58
C GLY A 30 10.23 6.55 -7.04
N GLN A 31 10.93 5.47 -7.40
CA GLN A 31 11.31 5.20 -8.79
C GLN A 31 10.10 4.71 -9.59
N ARG A 32 10.06 5.11 -10.87
CA ARG A 32 9.02 4.67 -11.81
C ARG A 32 9.52 3.50 -12.63
N TYR A 33 8.85 2.37 -12.49
CA TYR A 33 9.11 1.15 -13.25
C TYR A 33 8.09 1.00 -14.36
N ARG A 34 8.58 0.98 -15.60
CA ARG A 34 7.74 1.02 -16.79
C ARG A 34 7.52 -0.39 -17.34
N GLY A 35 6.26 -0.82 -17.34
CA GLY A 35 5.78 -2.02 -18.01
C GLY A 35 5.41 -1.75 -19.47
N LYS A 36 4.72 -2.72 -20.07
CA LYS A 36 4.20 -2.62 -21.44
C LYS A 36 3.02 -1.64 -21.50
N THR A 37 2.18 -1.67 -20.47
CA THR A 37 0.92 -0.94 -20.37
C THR A 37 0.87 -0.09 -19.10
N LEU A 38 1.41 -0.61 -18.00
CA LEU A 38 1.33 -0.03 -16.68
C LEU A 38 2.68 0.53 -16.23
N ASP A 39 2.66 1.68 -15.58
CA ASP A 39 3.77 2.17 -14.77
C ASP A 39 3.48 1.86 -13.30
N VAL A 40 4.47 1.33 -12.59
CA VAL A 40 4.40 1.03 -11.16
C VAL A 40 5.42 1.87 -10.41
N VAL A 41 4.99 2.50 -9.33
CA VAL A 41 5.85 3.26 -8.41
C VAL A 41 5.62 2.72 -7.00
N ILE A 42 6.69 2.27 -6.34
CA ILE A 42 6.64 1.91 -4.92
C ILE A 42 6.90 3.18 -4.13
N MET A 43 5.91 3.64 -3.37
CA MET A 43 5.95 4.90 -2.65
C MET A 43 6.52 4.73 -1.24
N GLY A 44 6.30 3.57 -0.62
CA GLY A 44 6.78 3.28 0.73
C GLY A 44 6.48 1.86 1.16
N ILE A 45 7.21 1.40 2.17
CA ILE A 45 6.96 0.14 2.87
C ILE A 45 6.91 0.44 4.34
N GLU A 46 5.82 0.06 4.99
CA GLU A 46 5.62 0.22 6.43
C GLU A 46 5.35 -1.13 7.08
N ARG A 47 5.61 -1.19 8.39
CA ARG A 47 5.40 -2.37 9.22
C ARG A 47 4.53 -2.00 10.40
N ALA A 48 3.61 -2.87 10.74
CA ALA A 48 2.73 -2.68 11.89
C ALA A 48 2.32 -4.02 12.50
N ASN A 49 2.11 -4.02 13.81
CA ASN A 49 1.45 -5.12 14.53
C ASN A 49 -0.08 -4.98 14.54
N GLN A 50 -0.60 -3.83 14.11
CA GLN A 50 -2.02 -3.51 14.02
C GLN A 50 -2.21 -2.32 13.09
N VAL A 51 -3.31 -2.29 12.33
CA VAL A 51 -3.70 -1.13 11.52
C VAL A 51 -5.15 -0.80 11.83
N ALA A 52 -5.37 0.34 12.48
CA ALA A 52 -6.69 0.92 12.70
C ALA A 52 -6.95 2.04 11.68
N PHE A 53 -8.15 2.10 11.12
CA PHE A 53 -8.51 3.11 10.13
C PHE A 53 -10.01 3.42 10.12
N PRO A 54 -10.39 4.71 9.91
CA PRO A 54 -11.78 5.09 9.72
C PRO A 54 -12.19 4.92 8.26
N VAL A 55 -13.44 4.50 8.05
CA VAL A 55 -14.11 4.52 6.74
C VAL A 55 -15.39 5.35 6.87
N THR A 56 -15.44 6.44 6.12
CA THR A 56 -16.64 7.29 6.01
C THR A 56 -17.47 6.86 4.81
N TYR A 57 -18.63 6.28 5.07
CA TYR A 57 -19.63 5.93 4.07
C TYR A 57 -20.49 7.15 3.78
N ARG A 58 -20.53 7.55 2.51
CA ARG A 58 -21.40 8.62 2.02
C ARG A 58 -22.51 8.01 1.18
N THR A 59 -23.76 8.24 1.56
CA THR A 59 -24.92 7.84 0.76
C THR A 59 -25.66 9.09 0.30
N GLY A 60 -26.13 9.09 -0.95
CA GLY A 60 -26.75 10.26 -1.58
C GLY A 60 -25.74 11.31 -2.07
N GLY A 61 -26.26 12.46 -2.51
CA GLY A 61 -25.46 13.54 -3.09
C GLY A 61 -25.06 13.36 -4.57
N VAL A 62 -24.55 14.43 -5.17
CA VAL A 62 -24.10 14.45 -6.57
C VAL A 62 -22.63 14.02 -6.64
N LYS A 63 -22.35 12.88 -7.27
CA LYS A 63 -20.97 12.53 -7.64
C LYS A 63 -20.49 13.51 -8.70
N THR A 64 -19.34 14.14 -8.46
CA THR A 64 -18.66 14.89 -9.51
C THR A 64 -17.81 13.90 -10.29
N PRO A 65 -18.13 13.62 -11.56
CA PRO A 65 -17.40 12.61 -12.31
C PRO A 65 -15.94 13.04 -12.51
N SER A 66 -15.02 12.21 -12.04
CA SER A 66 -13.60 12.36 -12.34
C SER A 66 -13.30 11.81 -13.73
N ARG A 67 -12.24 12.34 -14.37
CA ARG A 67 -11.73 11.81 -15.64
C ARG A 67 -11.29 10.34 -15.52
N CYS A 68 -11.08 9.83 -14.31
CA CYS A 68 -10.67 8.45 -14.08
C CYS A 68 -11.79 7.56 -13.54
N ASP A 69 -12.97 8.14 -13.25
CA ASP A 69 -14.12 7.36 -12.82
C ASP A 69 -14.64 6.56 -14.02
N PRO A 70 -14.86 5.25 -13.90
CA PRO A 70 -15.58 4.52 -14.94
C PRO A 70 -16.99 5.12 -15.08
N ALA A 71 -17.52 5.14 -16.31
CA ALA A 71 -18.92 5.49 -16.51
C ALA A 71 -19.77 4.40 -15.85
N ASP A 72 -20.33 4.68 -14.67
CA ASP A 72 -21.29 3.80 -14.03
C ASP A 72 -22.67 4.04 -14.66
N PRO A 73 -23.20 3.10 -15.46
CA PRO A 73 -24.49 3.26 -16.12
C PRO A 73 -25.67 3.30 -15.13
N ASN A 74 -25.43 2.94 -13.86
CA ASN A 74 -26.38 3.04 -12.76
C ASN A 74 -26.14 4.27 -11.88
N ASP A 75 -25.27 5.21 -12.26
CA ASP A 75 -25.10 6.51 -11.59
C ASP A 75 -26.32 7.39 -11.90
N SER A 76 -27.47 6.95 -11.40
CA SER A 76 -28.66 7.75 -11.32
C SER A 76 -28.35 8.82 -10.28
N ALA A 77 -28.34 10.09 -10.71
CA ALA A 77 -28.37 11.24 -9.83
C ALA A 77 -29.68 11.20 -9.02
N LEU A 78 -29.72 10.34 -8.02
CA LEU A 78 -30.77 10.29 -7.02
C LEU A 78 -30.43 11.38 -6.03
N ASP A 79 -31.25 12.42 -6.04
CA ASP A 79 -31.25 13.53 -5.08
C ASP A 79 -31.70 12.98 -3.72
N GLN A 80 -30.85 12.15 -3.13
CA GLN A 80 -31.01 11.57 -1.81
C GLN A 80 -30.26 12.47 -0.81
N PRO A 81 -30.82 12.67 0.40
CA PRO A 81 -30.15 13.43 1.43
C PRO A 81 -28.77 12.83 1.68
N LEU A 82 -27.74 13.67 1.67
CA LEU A 82 -26.37 13.24 1.97
C LEU A 82 -26.35 12.76 3.43
N THR A 83 -26.12 11.47 3.63
CA THR A 83 -25.82 10.91 4.94
C THR A 83 -24.35 10.51 4.98
N GLU A 84 -23.69 10.82 6.10
CA GLU A 84 -22.32 10.42 6.37
C GLU A 84 -22.33 9.58 7.66
N GLU A 85 -21.79 8.36 7.56
CA GLU A 85 -21.55 7.48 8.70
C GLU A 85 -20.08 7.08 8.68
N THR A 86 -19.38 7.28 9.80
CA THR A 86 -17.99 6.82 9.95
C THR A 86 -17.97 5.61 10.85
N LYS A 87 -17.35 4.53 10.36
CA LYS A 87 -17.04 3.34 11.15
C LYS A 87 -15.54 3.16 11.24
N HIS A 88 -15.10 2.51 12.31
CA HIS A 88 -13.70 2.23 12.56
C HIS A 88 -13.44 0.75 12.34
N TRP A 89 -12.32 0.45 11.72
CA TRP A 89 -11.93 -0.90 11.35
C TRP A 89 -10.51 -1.17 11.80
N GLU A 90 -10.25 -2.42 12.14
CA GLU A 90 -8.94 -2.87 12.57
C GLU A 90 -8.52 -4.13 11.81
N ILE A 91 -7.23 -4.21 11.52
CA ILE A 91 -6.57 -5.43 11.01
C ILE A 91 -5.39 -5.75 11.93
N THR A 92 -5.29 -7.01 12.33
CA THR A 92 -4.17 -7.57 13.09
C THR A 92 -3.58 -8.76 12.35
N PRO A 93 -2.27 -9.07 12.55
CA PRO A 93 -1.66 -10.27 12.00
C PRO A 93 -2.39 -11.54 12.47
N SER A 94 -2.46 -12.54 11.60
CA SER A 94 -3.08 -13.84 11.89
C SER A 94 -2.39 -14.65 12.99
N SER A 95 -1.15 -14.29 13.35
CA SER A 95 -0.35 -14.90 14.41
C SER A 95 0.60 -13.87 15.03
N SER A 96 0.94 -14.06 16.31
CA SER A 96 1.92 -13.22 17.03
C SER A 96 3.35 -13.30 16.50
N GLU A 97 3.66 -14.27 15.64
CA GLU A 97 4.98 -14.40 14.98
C GLU A 97 5.06 -13.60 13.67
N LEU A 98 3.94 -13.03 13.24
CA LEU A 98 3.81 -12.28 11.99
C LEU A 98 3.62 -10.78 12.28
N GLU A 99 3.94 -9.98 11.28
CA GLU A 99 3.62 -8.55 11.22
C GLU A 99 2.91 -8.22 9.91
N LEU A 100 2.13 -7.14 9.93
CA LEU A 100 1.56 -6.55 8.73
C LEU A 100 2.63 -5.76 8.00
N VAL A 101 2.76 -6.02 6.71
CA VAL A 101 3.64 -5.27 5.82
C VAL A 101 2.76 -4.50 4.85
N LEU A 102 2.79 -3.17 4.96
CA LEU A 102 2.00 -2.27 4.14
C LEU A 102 2.88 -1.73 3.01
N LEU A 103 2.54 -2.06 1.77
CA LEU A 103 3.24 -1.57 0.59
C LEU A 103 2.41 -0.47 -0.07
N LYS A 104 2.84 0.78 0.02
CA LYS A 104 2.21 1.89 -0.71
C LYS A 104 2.70 1.89 -2.14
N LEU A 105 1.78 1.86 -3.10
CA LEU A 105 2.12 1.91 -4.51
C LEU A 105 1.16 2.80 -5.30
N LYS A 106 1.66 3.25 -6.43
CA LYS A 106 0.89 3.85 -7.51
C LYS A 106 1.02 2.98 -8.76
N VAL A 107 -0.11 2.65 -9.38
CA VAL A 107 -0.18 1.92 -10.65
C VAL A 107 -0.96 2.73 -11.66
N GLU A 108 -0.37 3.04 -12.81
CA GLU A 108 -0.96 3.94 -13.81
C GLU A 108 -0.94 3.30 -15.20
N ASN A 109 -2.06 3.33 -15.92
CA ASN A 109 -2.09 2.95 -17.32
C ASN A 109 -1.56 4.10 -18.19
N HIS A 110 -0.35 3.94 -18.71
CA HIS A 110 0.29 4.98 -19.52
C HIS A 110 0.08 4.79 -21.04
N THR A 111 -0.32 3.59 -21.49
CA THR A 111 -0.35 3.25 -22.93
C THR A 111 -1.72 2.80 -23.45
N ALA A 112 -2.42 1.87 -22.81
CA ALA A 112 -3.65 1.30 -23.37
C ALA A 112 -4.82 2.28 -23.27
N THR A 113 -5.82 2.19 -24.15
CA THR A 113 -7.06 2.98 -24.00
C THR A 113 -7.74 2.65 -22.67
N ASN A 114 -7.89 1.35 -22.39
CA ASN A 114 -8.35 0.79 -21.13
C ASN A 114 -7.43 -0.39 -20.76
N ALA A 115 -7.04 -0.50 -19.50
CA ALA A 115 -6.31 -1.63 -18.95
C ALA A 115 -7.12 -2.25 -17.81
N VAL A 116 -7.33 -3.57 -17.87
CA VAL A 116 -8.00 -4.31 -16.79
C VAL A 116 -6.94 -4.76 -15.80
N VAL A 117 -7.12 -4.38 -14.54
CA VAL A 117 -6.20 -4.69 -13.44
C VAL A 117 -6.97 -5.47 -12.38
N ASN A 118 -6.63 -6.75 -12.25
CA ASN A 118 -7.20 -7.63 -11.24
C ASN A 118 -6.32 -7.57 -9.98
N ILE A 119 -6.82 -6.98 -8.90
CA ILE A 119 -6.09 -6.78 -7.65
C ILE A 119 -6.63 -7.75 -6.60
N ASP A 120 -6.03 -8.93 -6.55
CA ASP A 120 -6.29 -10.01 -5.61
C ASP A 120 -4.97 -10.56 -5.04
N GLU A 121 -5.00 -11.71 -4.36
CA GLU A 121 -3.82 -12.36 -3.78
C GLU A 121 -2.74 -12.74 -4.81
N ARG A 122 -3.06 -12.69 -6.12
CA ARG A 122 -2.13 -13.02 -7.21
C ARG A 122 -1.58 -11.79 -7.90
N ALA A 123 -2.04 -10.60 -7.53
CA ALA A 123 -1.69 -9.34 -8.18
C ALA A 123 -0.24 -8.93 -7.96
N ALA A 124 0.35 -9.37 -6.84
CA ALA A 124 1.71 -9.05 -6.48
C ALA A 124 2.38 -10.17 -5.66
N GLU A 125 3.71 -10.13 -5.57
CA GLU A 125 4.53 -11.04 -4.77
C GLU A 125 5.69 -10.24 -4.16
N LEU A 126 5.87 -10.33 -2.84
CA LEU A 126 7.11 -9.93 -2.17
C LEU A 126 8.00 -11.15 -1.97
N ARG A 127 9.32 -10.97 -2.12
CA ARG A 127 10.31 -12.02 -1.86
C ARG A 127 11.39 -11.58 -0.90
N ASP A 128 11.83 -12.53 -0.07
CA ASP A 128 12.97 -12.35 0.82
C ASP A 128 14.30 -12.81 0.18
N PHE A 129 15.39 -12.66 0.94
CA PHE A 129 16.73 -13.10 0.52
C PHE A 129 16.95 -14.61 0.56
N VAL A 130 16.08 -15.36 1.21
CA VAL A 130 16.15 -16.81 1.32
C VAL A 130 15.32 -17.41 0.18
N GLN A 131 14.06 -17.74 0.42
CA GLN A 131 13.09 -18.28 -0.54
C GLN A 131 11.62 -17.97 -0.17
N GLY A 132 11.39 -17.12 0.84
CA GLY A 132 10.06 -16.71 1.27
C GLY A 132 9.33 -15.93 0.20
N LYS A 133 8.04 -16.21 0.06
CA LYS A 133 7.12 -15.56 -0.88
C LYS A 133 5.89 -15.13 -0.12
N TYR A 134 5.51 -13.88 -0.31
CA TYR A 134 4.39 -13.27 0.40
C TYR A 134 3.45 -12.62 -0.62
N PHE A 135 2.16 -12.83 -0.40
CA PHE A 135 1.10 -12.42 -1.30
C PHE A 135 0.16 -11.43 -0.58
N PRO A 136 -0.49 -10.53 -1.32
CA PRO A 136 -1.47 -9.62 -0.73
C PRO A 136 -2.60 -10.38 -0.01
N ILE A 137 -3.03 -9.88 1.14
CA ILE A 137 -4.18 -10.41 1.89
C ILE A 137 -5.45 -9.61 1.56
N ASN A 138 -6.60 -10.28 1.53
CA ASN A 138 -7.88 -9.63 1.29
C ASN A 138 -8.34 -8.83 2.51
N VAL A 139 -8.17 -7.52 2.45
CA VAL A 139 -8.57 -6.61 3.53
C VAL A 139 -10.05 -6.74 3.91
N ASN A 140 -10.92 -7.01 2.93
CA ASN A 140 -12.36 -7.13 3.19
C ASN A 140 -12.70 -8.36 4.04
N ASP A 141 -11.88 -9.41 3.98
CA ASP A 141 -12.08 -10.64 4.74
C ASP A 141 -11.39 -10.57 6.12
N THR A 142 -10.35 -9.72 6.25
CA THR A 142 -9.52 -9.66 7.46
C THR A 142 -9.89 -8.51 8.40
N MET A 143 -10.53 -7.45 7.91
CA MET A 143 -10.89 -6.31 8.75
C MET A 143 -12.04 -6.64 9.70
N VAL A 144 -11.97 -6.13 10.91
CA VAL A 144 -13.02 -6.26 11.93
C VAL A 144 -13.51 -4.87 12.33
N GLU A 145 -14.83 -4.68 12.39
CA GLU A 145 -15.43 -3.44 12.88
C GLU A 145 -15.15 -3.30 14.38
N VAL A 146 -14.58 -2.17 14.78
CA VAL A 146 -14.25 -1.85 16.16
C VAL A 146 -14.96 -0.56 16.58
N GLY A 147 -15.01 -0.31 17.88
CA GLY A 147 -15.39 1.01 18.39
C GLY A 147 -14.37 2.07 17.98
N GLU A 148 -14.68 3.33 18.26
CA GLU A 148 -13.65 4.38 18.19
C GLU A 148 -12.46 3.97 19.07
N PRO A 149 -11.23 4.02 18.54
CA PRO A 149 -10.04 3.55 19.23
C PRO A 149 -9.78 4.40 20.47
N GLU A 150 -9.12 3.80 21.46
CA GLU A 150 -8.73 4.53 22.67
C GLU A 150 -7.81 5.72 22.35
N ASN A 151 -6.98 5.58 21.32
CA ASN A 151 -6.14 6.65 20.79
C ASN A 151 -6.43 6.90 19.29
N PRO A 152 -7.26 7.90 18.93
CA PRO A 152 -7.56 8.21 17.54
C PRO A 152 -6.36 8.76 16.75
N TYR A 153 -5.25 9.10 17.41
CA TYR A 153 -4.00 9.45 16.69
C TYR A 153 -3.30 8.23 16.09
N ASP A 154 -3.62 7.02 16.56
CA ASP A 154 -3.06 5.77 16.01
C ASP A 154 -3.82 5.34 14.75
N GLU A 155 -4.99 5.94 14.50
CA GLU A 155 -5.77 5.73 13.29
C GLU A 155 -5.19 6.44 12.08
N ARG A 156 -5.21 5.75 10.93
CA ARG A 156 -4.67 6.26 9.69
C ARG A 156 -5.73 6.25 8.61
N SER A 157 -5.76 7.29 7.78
CA SER A 157 -6.58 7.27 6.56
C SER A 157 -5.94 6.32 5.55
N MET A 158 -6.62 5.21 5.29
CA MET A 158 -6.11 4.13 4.44
C MET A 158 -6.99 3.93 3.22
N VAL A 159 -6.36 3.79 2.05
CA VAL A 159 -6.98 3.32 0.81
C VAL A 159 -6.30 2.02 0.44
N PHE A 160 -6.98 0.90 0.68
CA PHE A 160 -6.44 -0.42 0.32
C PHE A 160 -6.74 -0.73 -1.14
N LEU A 161 -5.74 -1.26 -1.84
CA LEU A 161 -5.89 -1.74 -3.20
C LEU A 161 -6.39 -3.19 -3.14
N TRP A 162 -7.64 -3.36 -3.53
CA TRP A 162 -8.26 -4.67 -3.75
C TRP A 162 -9.31 -4.55 -4.86
N ASN A 163 -9.70 -5.68 -5.45
CA ASN A 163 -10.83 -5.72 -6.36
C ASN A 163 -12.10 -5.18 -5.69
N LYS A 164 -12.90 -4.44 -6.48
CA LYS A 164 -14.18 -3.91 -5.98
C LYS A 164 -15.15 -5.05 -5.78
N LEU A 165 -15.73 -5.19 -4.59
CA LEU A 165 -16.80 -6.15 -4.38
C LEU A 165 -18.07 -5.65 -5.09
N SER A 166 -18.72 -6.53 -5.84
CA SER A 166 -20.07 -6.32 -6.32
C SER A 166 -21.06 -6.40 -5.14
N PRO A 167 -22.33 -5.96 -5.31
CA PRO A 167 -23.37 -6.17 -4.30
C PRO A 167 -23.60 -7.64 -3.92
N THR A 168 -23.16 -8.58 -4.77
CA THR A 168 -23.24 -10.02 -4.53
C THR A 168 -21.94 -10.61 -3.95
N GLY A 169 -20.96 -9.77 -3.62
CA GLY A 169 -19.67 -10.17 -3.04
C GLY A 169 -18.63 -10.66 -4.07
N GLU A 170 -18.89 -10.52 -5.37
CA GLU A 170 -17.94 -10.94 -6.41
C GLU A 170 -16.91 -9.83 -6.68
N GLY A 171 -15.62 -10.18 -6.68
CA GLY A 171 -14.55 -9.24 -7.00
C GLY A 171 -14.57 -8.83 -8.47
N ARG A 172 -14.72 -7.53 -8.73
CA ARG A 172 -14.59 -6.91 -10.06
C ARG A 172 -13.22 -6.26 -10.20
N ALA A 173 -12.53 -6.66 -11.27
CA ALA A 173 -11.29 -6.01 -11.69
C ALA A 173 -11.50 -4.52 -11.95
N VAL A 174 -10.43 -3.75 -11.75
CA VAL A 174 -10.44 -2.30 -11.96
C VAL A 174 -10.07 -1.98 -13.40
N GLU A 175 -10.83 -1.10 -14.04
CA GLU A 175 -10.51 -0.58 -15.36
C GLU A 175 -9.78 0.76 -15.26
N LEU A 176 -8.55 0.82 -15.77
CA LEU A 176 -7.75 2.03 -15.82
C LEU A 176 -7.75 2.59 -17.24
N ARG A 177 -8.35 3.76 -17.42
CA ARG A 177 -8.24 4.53 -18.67
C ARG A 177 -6.81 5.04 -18.88
N ARG A 178 -6.43 5.36 -20.12
CA ARG A 178 -5.13 5.97 -20.41
C ARG A 178 -4.91 7.24 -19.57
N GLY A 179 -3.78 7.31 -18.88
CA GLY A 179 -3.39 8.40 -17.99
C GLY A 179 -4.07 8.37 -16.61
N CYS A 180 -4.79 7.30 -16.29
CA CYS A 180 -5.40 7.07 -14.98
C CYS A 180 -4.68 5.97 -14.22
N GLY A 181 -4.73 6.09 -12.89
CA GLY A 181 -4.09 5.14 -12.01
C GLY A 181 -4.76 5.06 -10.65
N LEU A 182 -4.31 4.10 -9.86
CA LEU A 182 -4.70 3.91 -8.47
C LEU A 182 -3.48 4.17 -7.60
N GLU A 183 -3.70 4.78 -6.45
CA GLU A 183 -2.72 4.89 -5.39
C GLU A 183 -3.34 4.33 -4.12
N GLY A 184 -2.59 3.51 -3.40
CA GLY A 184 -3.06 2.91 -2.17
C GLY A 184 -2.08 1.90 -1.62
N TRP A 185 -2.57 1.11 -0.67
CA TRP A 185 -1.80 0.13 0.06
C TRP A 185 -2.19 -1.29 -0.34
N LEU A 186 -1.20 -2.11 -0.67
CA LEU A 186 -1.34 -3.56 -0.56
C LEU A 186 -0.90 -4.00 0.83
N LEU A 187 -1.66 -4.90 1.42
CA LEU A 187 -1.37 -5.44 2.74
C LEU A 187 -0.86 -6.87 2.59
N PHE A 188 0.21 -7.20 3.31
CA PHE A 188 0.82 -8.54 3.35
C PHE A 188 1.02 -8.95 4.80
N GLU A 189 1.19 -10.25 5.03
CA GLU A 189 1.76 -10.76 6.28
C GLU A 189 3.12 -11.40 6.02
N ALA A 190 4.06 -11.17 6.92
CA ALA A 190 5.36 -11.82 6.89
C ALA A 190 5.87 -12.04 8.33
N PRO A 191 6.80 -13.00 8.56
CA PRO A 191 7.52 -13.08 9.82
C PRO A 191 8.13 -11.74 10.21
N ILE A 192 8.14 -11.46 11.51
CA ILE A 192 8.74 -10.25 12.06
C ILE A 192 10.19 -10.10 11.54
N ASP A 193 10.56 -8.88 11.18
CA ASP A 193 11.89 -8.49 10.69
C ASP A 193 12.29 -9.07 9.32
N THR A 194 11.35 -9.68 8.58
CA THR A 194 11.62 -10.21 7.22
C THR A 194 12.23 -9.14 6.33
N LYS A 195 13.41 -9.40 5.76
CA LYS A 195 14.07 -8.50 4.80
C LYS A 195 13.66 -8.87 3.38
N PHE A 196 12.99 -7.94 2.71
CA PHE A 196 12.57 -8.10 1.32
C PHE A 196 13.68 -7.68 0.37
N ARG A 197 13.85 -8.42 -0.73
CA ARG A 197 14.79 -8.10 -1.81
C ARG A 197 14.09 -7.71 -3.10
N GLU A 198 12.86 -8.15 -3.28
CA GLU A 198 12.15 -8.03 -4.57
C GLU A 198 10.66 -7.85 -4.33
N PHE A 199 10.06 -6.97 -5.13
CA PHE A 199 8.64 -6.88 -5.36
C PHE A 199 8.33 -7.19 -6.81
N LYS A 200 7.33 -8.04 -7.03
CA LYS A 200 6.83 -8.39 -8.35
C LYS A 200 5.38 -7.97 -8.48
N TRP A 201 5.08 -7.17 -9.49
CA TRP A 201 3.72 -6.88 -9.94
C TRP A 201 3.33 -7.84 -11.07
N VAL A 202 2.10 -8.36 -11.04
CA VAL A 202 1.60 -9.37 -12.01
C VAL A 202 0.22 -9.02 -12.57
N ALA A 203 -0.47 -8.01 -12.05
CA ALA A 203 -1.80 -7.64 -12.50
C ALA A 203 -1.78 -6.77 -13.77
N GLY A 204 -2.16 -7.34 -14.91
CA GLY A 204 -2.24 -6.66 -16.21
C GLY A 204 -0.91 -6.52 -16.94
N ASP A 205 0.20 -6.36 -16.21
CA ASP A 205 1.59 -6.43 -16.68
C ASP A 205 2.41 -7.26 -15.67
N SER A 206 3.57 -7.76 -16.11
CA SER A 206 4.56 -8.33 -15.19
C SER A 206 5.78 -7.42 -15.07
N LEU A 207 6.06 -6.97 -13.85
CA LEU A 207 7.23 -6.16 -13.51
C LEU A 207 7.90 -6.75 -12.28
N THR A 208 9.24 -6.77 -12.30
CA THR A 208 10.07 -7.17 -11.17
C THR A 208 10.93 -5.99 -10.76
N ILE A 209 10.94 -5.70 -9.47
CA ILE A 209 11.58 -4.53 -8.86
C ILE A 209 12.44 -5.02 -7.70
N ASP A 210 13.74 -4.81 -7.79
CA ASP A 210 14.69 -5.14 -6.71
C ASP A 210 14.80 -3.97 -5.73
N PHE A 211 14.90 -4.27 -4.43
CA PHE A 211 15.01 -3.28 -3.35
C PHE A 211 16.43 -2.87 -3.00
#